data_AF-E4SMI1-F1
#
_entry.id   AF-E4SMI1-F1
#
_cell.length_a   1.000
_cell.length_b   1.000
_cell.length_c   1.000
_cell.angle_alpha   90.00
_cell.angle_beta   90.00
_cell.angle_gamma   90.00
#
_symmetry.space_group_name_H-M   'P 1'
#
loop_
_entity.id
_entity.type
_entity.pdbx_description
1 polymer ?
#
loop_
_entity_poly.entity_id
_entity_poly.type
_entity_poly.pdbx_seq_one_letter_code
_entity_poly.pdbx_strand_id
1 'polypeptide(L)' 'MINLYDLGQVYIVCGRTDMRRGIDGLAAIVKDKFDLDPEKYLKYLLYKLPNESTLTDKEALSAYLPWTKQVQASCR' A
#
# COMPACT_ATOMS: atom_id res chain seq x y z
N MET A 1 4.21 9.06 -21.29
CA MET A 1 3.67 7.83 -21.91
C MET A 1 4.59 6.70 -21.47
N ILE A 2 4.08 5.68 -20.77
CA ILE A 2 4.92 4.56 -20.31
C ILE A 2 5.27 3.70 -21.53
N ASN A 3 6.55 3.42 -21.75
CA ASN A 3 7.01 2.59 -22.86
C ASN A 3 6.86 1.11 -22.48
N LEU A 4 5.94 0.41 -23.15
CA LEU A 4 5.61 -0.98 -22.84
C LEU A 4 6.74 -1.97 -23.19
N TYR A 5 7.72 -1.55 -23.99
CA TYR A 5 8.88 -2.38 -24.33
C TYR A 5 9.91 -2.51 -23.20
N ASP A 6 9.95 -1.56 -22.26
CA ASP A 6 10.81 -1.63 -21.07
C ASP A 6 10.20 -2.46 -19.93
N LEU A 7 8.91 -2.75 -20.02
CA LEU A 7 8.23 -3.66 -19.10
C LEU A 7 8.52 -5.07 -19.59
N GLY A 8 9.21 -5.88 -18.78
CA GLY A 8 9.42 -7.32 -19.06
C GLY A 8 8.10 -8.10 -19.18
N GLN A 9 8.13 -9.43 -19.02
CA GLN A 9 6.87 -10.19 -19.05
C GLN A 9 5.92 -9.76 -17.91
N VAL A 10 4.89 -8.98 -18.25
CA VAL A 10 3.81 -8.59 -17.33
C VAL A 10 2.72 -9.65 -17.40
N TYR A 11 2.54 -10.40 -16.32
CA TYR A 11 1.46 -11.37 -16.19
C TYR A 11 0.26 -10.73 -15.49
N ILE A 12 -0.86 -10.60 -16.22
CA ILE A 12 -2.15 -10.24 -15.64
C ILE A 12 -2.84 -11.54 -15.26
N VAL A 13 -2.87 -11.84 -13.95
CA VAL A 13 -3.61 -13.01 -13.43
C VAL A 13 -5.10 -12.67 -13.42
N CYS A 14 -5.84 -13.18 -14.40
CA CYS A 14 -7.29 -13.02 -14.48
C CYS A 14 -8.00 -14.13 -13.69
N GLY A 15 -8.45 -13.81 -12.49
CA GLY A 15 -9.32 -14.64 -11.65
C GLY A 15 -10.22 -13.75 -10.80
N ARG A 16 -11.28 -14.29 -10.18
CA ARG A 16 -12.15 -13.50 -9.30
C ARG A 16 -11.44 -13.24 -7.96
N THR A 17 -10.47 -12.33 -7.94
CA THR A 17 -9.82 -11.83 -6.72
C THR A 17 -10.67 -10.69 -6.17
N ASP A 18 -11.57 -11.02 -5.26
CA ASP A 18 -12.31 -10.00 -4.51
C ASP A 18 -11.39 -9.35 -3.47
N MET A 19 -10.50 -8.48 -3.92
CA MET A 19 -9.61 -7.71 -3.05
C MET A 19 -10.38 -6.64 -2.24
N ARG A 20 -11.66 -6.38 -2.55
CA ARG A 20 -12.44 -5.37 -1.80
C ARG A 20 -12.52 -5.75 -0.33
N ARG A 21 -12.81 -7.02 -0.02
CA ARG A 21 -12.87 -7.50 1.38
C ARG A 21 -11.54 -7.31 2.12
N GLY A 22 -10.41 -7.48 1.41
CA GLY A 22 -9.09 -7.25 1.97
C GLY A 22 -8.83 -5.76 2.25
N ILE A 23 -9.19 -4.89 1.31
CA ILE A 23 -9.06 -3.43 1.45
C ILE A 23 -9.98 -2.91 2.55
N ASP A 24 -11.24 -3.34 2.58
CA ASP A 24 -12.21 -2.98 3.61
C ASP A 24 -11.75 -3.44 5.00
N GLY A 25 -11.20 -4.66 5.09
CA GLY A 25 -10.63 -5.18 6.33
C GLY A 25 -9.43 -4.37 6.80
N LEU A 26 -8.54 -3.98 5.89
CA LEU A 26 -7.41 -3.10 6.22
C LEU A 26 -7.90 -1.72 6.68
N ALA A 27 -8.85 -1.12 5.98
CA ALA A 27 -9.44 0.17 6.34
C ALA A 27 -10.09 0.15 7.73
N ALA A 28 -10.83 -0.92 8.04
CA ALA A 28 -11.42 -1.11 9.36
C ALA A 28 -10.36 -1.21 10.46
N ILE A 29 -9.31 -2.02 10.25
CA ILE A 29 -8.22 -2.15 11.24
C ILE A 29 -7.48 -0.83 11.45
N VAL A 30 -7.18 -0.10 10.36
CA VAL A 30 -6.46 1.17 10.39
C VAL A 30 -7.24 2.22 11.18
N LYS A 31 -8.55 2.28 10.96
CA LYS A 31 -9.44 3.17 11.71
C LYS A 31 -9.56 2.76 13.18
N ASP A 32 -9.90 1.49 13.46
CA ASP A 32 -10.26 1.05 14.80
C ASP A 32 -9.06 0.88 15.74
N LYS A 33 -7.89 0.50 15.21
CA LYS A 33 -6.70 0.21 16.03
C LYS A 33 -5.69 1.35 16.09
N PHE A 34 -5.67 2.22 15.09
CA PHE A 34 -4.63 3.23 14.94
C PHE A 34 -5.16 4.66 14.83
N ASP A 35 -6.49 4.83 14.80
CA ASP A 35 -7.17 6.15 14.70
C ASP A 35 -6.64 6.98 13.52
N LEU A 36 -6.41 6.31 12.39
CA LEU A 36 -5.96 6.91 11.15
C LEU A 36 -7.11 7.02 10.15
N ASP A 37 -7.03 8.01 9.28
CA ASP A 37 -7.94 8.10 8.14
C ASP A 37 -7.59 6.98 7.12
N PRO A 38 -8.51 6.03 6.88
CA PRO A 38 -8.21 4.88 6.04
C PRO A 38 -7.98 5.25 4.58
N GLU A 39 -8.62 6.30 4.07
CA GLU A 39 -8.44 6.75 2.68
C GLU A 39 -7.04 7.36 2.50
N LYS A 40 -6.61 8.24 3.41
CA LYS A 40 -5.26 8.81 3.41
C LYS A 40 -4.19 7.73 3.51
N TYR A 41 -4.37 6.75 4.40
CA TYR A 41 -3.41 5.66 4.58
C TYR A 41 -3.30 4.78 3.34
N LEU A 42 -4.42 4.35 2.76
CA LEU A 42 -4.42 3.56 1.51
C LEU A 42 -3.77 4.33 0.36
N LYS A 43 -4.09 5.63 0.22
CA LYS A 43 -3.48 6.49 -0.79
C LYS A 43 -1.97 6.64 -0.58
N TYR A 44 -1.54 6.78 0.66
CA TYR A 44 -0.12 6.84 1.01
C TYR A 44 0.63 5.57 0.60
N LEU A 45 0.08 4.39 0.94
CA LEU A 45 0.66 3.10 0.56
C LEU A 45 0.74 2.94 -0.97
N LEU A 46 -0.38 3.18 -1.67
CA LEU A 46 -0.46 3.00 -3.13
C LEU A 46 0.42 3.98 -3.90
N TYR A 47 0.69 5.17 -3.34
CA TYR A 47 1.58 6.14 -3.97
C TYR A 47 3.05 5.87 -3.67
N LYS A 48 3.38 5.45 -2.44
CA LYS A 48 4.78 5.33 -2.01
C LYS A 48 5.39 3.98 -2.32
N LEU A 49 4.67 2.88 -2.11
CA LEU A 49 5.20 1.53 -2.29
C LEU A 49 5.70 1.25 -3.72
N PRO A 50 4.96 1.57 -4.81
CA PRO A 50 5.43 1.25 -6.16
C PRO A 50 6.67 2.05 -6.59
N ASN A 51 6.97 3.14 -5.88
CA ASN A 51 8.12 4.00 -6.13
C ASN A 51 9.33 3.62 -5.26
N GLU A 52 9.21 2.60 -4.40
CA GLU A 52 10.28 2.14 -3.53
C GLU A 52 11.17 1.13 -4.29
N SER A 53 12.45 1.45 -4.45
CA SER A 53 13.42 0.58 -5.14
C SER A 53 13.83 -0.64 -4.31
N THR A 54 13.50 -0.65 -3.01
CA THR A 54 13.92 -1.62 -2.00
C THR A 54 12.76 -2.45 -1.43
N LEU A 55 11.72 -2.73 -2.22
CA LEU A 55 10.56 -3.54 -1.78
C LEU A 55 10.92 -4.95 -1.26
N THR A 56 12.12 -5.45 -1.55
CA THR A 56 12.66 -6.71 -1.01
C THR A 56 13.16 -6.62 0.43
N ASP A 57 13.45 -5.41 0.92
CA ASP A 57 14.01 -5.19 2.24
C ASP A 57 12.91 -5.04 3.29
N LYS A 58 12.81 -6.04 4.18
CA LYS A 58 11.80 -6.06 5.25
C LYS A 58 11.90 -4.85 6.18
N GLU A 59 13.10 -4.31 6.37
CA GLU A 59 13.31 -3.09 7.16
C GLU A 59 12.72 -1.86 6.46
N ALA A 60 12.91 -1.71 5.15
CA ALA A 60 12.34 -0.60 4.39
C ALA A 60 10.80 -0.64 4.44
N LEU A 61 10.21 -1.83 4.29
CA LEU A 61 8.76 -2.03 4.41
C LEU A 61 8.21 -1.66 5.80
N SER A 62 9.02 -1.81 6.86
CA SER A 62 8.58 -1.52 8.22
C SER A 62 8.25 -0.03 8.44
N ALA A 63 8.84 0.88 7.65
CA ALA A 63 8.58 2.32 7.70
C ALA A 63 7.13 2.68 7.33
N TYR A 64 6.47 1.84 6.53
CA TYR A 64 5.12 2.06 6.00
C TYR A 64 4.00 1.52 6.90
N LEU A 65 4.35 0.92 8.05
CA LEU A 65 3.38 0.33 8.96
C LEU A 65 2.54 1.40 9.68
N PRO A 66 1.27 1.12 10.04
CA PRO A 66 0.34 2.11 10.59
C PRO A 66 0.81 2.77 11.88
N TRP A 67 1.62 2.09 12.69
CA TRP A 67 2.09 2.57 13.98
C TRP A 67 3.36 3.44 13.90
N THR A 68 3.94 3.65 12.71
CA THR A 68 5.14 4.47 12.59
C THR A 68 4.81 5.96 12.72
N LYS A 69 5.75 6.73 13.30
CA LYS A 69 5.56 8.17 13.54
C LYS A 69 5.28 8.95 12.24
N GLN A 70 5.95 8.58 11.15
CA GLN A 70 5.78 9.22 9.85
C GLN A 70 4.38 9.02 9.28
N VAL A 71 3.87 7.78 9.34
CA VAL A 71 2.52 7.45 8.89
C VAL A 71 1.48 8.14 9.76
N GLN A 72 1.65 8.10 11.08
CA GLN A 72 0.76 8.76 12.04
C GLN A 72 0.68 10.27 11.84
N ALA A 73 1.80 10.93 11.52
CA ALA A 73 1.81 12.35 11.22
C ALA A 73 1.17 12.70 9.86
N SER A 74 1.29 11.81 8.87
CA SER A 74 0.83 12.07 7.50
C SER A 74 -0.61 11.66 7.23
N CYS A 75 -1.13 10.69 7.99
CA CYS A 75 -2.42 10.03 7.71
C CYS A 75 -3.45 10.15 8.84
N ARG A 76 -3.17 10.95 9.89
CA ARG A 76 -4.22 11.43 10.81
C ARG A 76 -5.08 12.52 10.15
#